data_AF-A0A382V8A2-F1
#
_entry.id   AF-A0A382V8A2-F1
#
_cell.length_a   1.000
_cell.length_b   1.000
_cell.length_c   1.000
_cell.angle_alpha   90.00
_cell.angle_beta   90.00
_cell.angle_gamma   90.00
#
_symmetry.space_group_name_H-M   'P 1'
#
loop_
_entity.id
_entity.type
_entity.pdbx_description
1 polymer ?
#
loop_
_entity_poly.entity_id
_entity_poly.type
_entity_poly.pdbx_seq_one_letter_code
_entity_poly.pdbx_strand_id
1 'polypeptide(L)'
;MTDMKRNLDSHETFNEDNMRILNELSRSRNGESPLSLSDLIDRGTFDLELATWLMSHVSRGASFIVGAGPGGVGKTTTMRSLLSLVPSKLPFGIALPEKIANTYTSPHCIISHELSDHRPPGYLWGQDLREFFNLSEQGHMLVGNMHVDDLDEAHSQICESNNVPLIQFRSINLFIFLRVEGEDHSTRRINNPSARRITNEIYYSDG
;
A
#
# COMPACT_ATOMS: atom_id res chain seq x y z
N MET A 1 -27.15 -22.40 18.06
CA MET A 1 -26.36 -23.12 17.03
C MET A 1 -26.37 -22.41 15.67
N THR A 2 -27.47 -21.76 15.27
CA THR A 2 -27.59 -21.06 13.97
C THR A 2 -26.73 -19.79 13.85
N ASP A 3 -26.56 -19.04 14.93
CA ASP A 3 -25.75 -17.80 14.92
C ASP A 3 -24.24 -18.08 14.99
N MET A 4 -23.85 -19.15 15.67
CA MET A 4 -22.45 -19.61 15.69
C MET A 4 -22.00 -20.08 14.30
N LYS A 5 -22.87 -20.81 13.58
CA LYS A 5 -22.56 -21.26 12.22
C LYS A 5 -22.48 -20.09 11.23
N ARG A 6 -23.40 -19.11 11.32
CA ARG A 6 -23.35 -17.89 10.50
C ARG A 6 -22.07 -17.06 10.73
N ASN A 7 -21.60 -16.95 11.97
CA ASN A 7 -20.36 -16.24 12.27
C ASN A 7 -19.12 -16.96 11.71
N LEU A 8 -19.07 -18.30 11.79
CA LEU A 8 -17.98 -19.07 11.17
C LEU A 8 -17.98 -18.89 9.64
N ASP A 9 -19.14 -19.03 8.99
CA ASP A 9 -19.27 -18.90 7.53
C ASP A 9 -18.87 -17.48 7.05
N SER A 10 -19.21 -16.43 7.81
CA SER A 10 -18.82 -15.05 7.48
C SER A 10 -17.32 -14.78 7.69
N HIS A 11 -16.71 -15.39 8.71
CA HIS A 11 -15.28 -15.24 8.97
C HIS A 11 -14.42 -16.00 7.94
N GLU A 12 -14.87 -17.19 7.50
CA GLU A 12 -14.22 -17.94 6.43
C GLU A 12 -14.28 -17.18 5.10
N THR A 13 -15.46 -16.67 4.72
CA THR A 13 -15.64 -15.88 3.47
C THR A 13 -14.76 -14.62 3.48
N PHE A 14 -14.73 -13.89 4.60
CA PHE A 14 -13.87 -12.72 4.79
C PHE A 14 -12.38 -13.05 4.55
N ASN A 15 -11.91 -14.18 5.08
CA ASN A 15 -10.51 -14.57 4.96
C ASN A 15 -10.19 -15.03 3.53
N GLU A 16 -11.11 -15.72 2.85
CA GLU A 16 -10.97 -16.11 1.45
C GLU A 16 -10.85 -14.90 0.51
N ASP A 17 -11.68 -13.87 0.70
CA ASP A 17 -11.64 -12.65 -0.12
C ASP A 17 -10.33 -11.87 0.07
N ASN A 18 -9.87 -11.71 1.32
CA ASN A 18 -8.59 -11.07 1.60
C ASN A 18 -7.42 -11.86 0.99
N MET A 19 -7.44 -13.19 1.12
CA MET A 19 -6.41 -14.04 0.52
C MET A 19 -6.45 -13.99 -1.00
N ARG A 20 -7.63 -13.89 -1.61
CA ARG A 20 -7.77 -13.68 -3.05
C ARG A 20 -7.13 -12.36 -3.48
N ILE A 21 -7.42 -11.25 -2.79
CA ILE A 21 -6.83 -9.94 -3.09
C ILE A 21 -5.30 -9.99 -2.94
N LEU A 22 -4.78 -10.59 -1.87
CA LEU A 22 -3.34 -10.78 -1.68
C LEU A 22 -2.72 -11.63 -2.79
N ASN A 23 -3.41 -12.67 -3.26
CA ASN A 23 -2.96 -13.51 -4.37
C ASN A 23 -3.00 -12.77 -5.73
N GLU A 24 -3.96 -11.88 -5.95
CA GLU A 24 -4.02 -11.04 -7.15
C GLU A 24 -2.86 -10.03 -7.18
N LEU A 25 -2.53 -9.43 -6.03
CA LEU A 25 -1.34 -8.59 -5.84
C LEU A 25 -0.02 -9.37 -5.99
N SER A 26 -0.08 -10.68 -5.83
CA SER A 26 1.05 -11.61 -5.83
C SER A 26 1.42 -12.15 -7.21
N ARG A 27 0.65 -11.84 -8.27
CA ARG A 27 0.93 -12.31 -9.63
C ARG A 27 2.23 -11.70 -10.15
N SER A 28 3.36 -12.27 -9.73
CA SER A 28 4.67 -11.98 -10.28
C SER A 28 4.69 -12.47 -11.72
N ARG A 29 5.39 -11.75 -12.60
CA ARG A 29 5.50 -12.14 -14.03
C ARG A 29 6.13 -13.53 -14.23
N ASN A 30 6.74 -14.11 -13.19
CA ASN A 30 7.60 -15.29 -13.28
C ASN A 30 7.14 -16.48 -12.41
N GLY A 31 5.99 -16.39 -11.73
CA GLY A 31 5.47 -17.51 -10.90
C GLY A 31 6.21 -17.76 -9.58
N GLU A 32 7.09 -16.84 -9.17
CA GLU A 32 7.78 -16.92 -7.87
C GLU A 32 6.83 -16.63 -6.71
N SER A 33 7.07 -17.33 -5.59
CA SER A 33 6.35 -17.07 -4.35
C SER A 33 6.58 -15.64 -3.88
N PRO A 34 5.53 -14.96 -3.41
CA PRO A 34 5.63 -13.56 -3.03
C PRO A 34 6.45 -13.36 -1.73
N LEU A 35 7.33 -12.36 -1.67
CA LEU A 35 8.22 -12.12 -0.51
C LEU A 35 7.48 -11.64 0.74
N SER A 36 7.67 -12.36 1.84
CA SER A 36 7.17 -12.04 3.18
C SER A 36 7.99 -10.95 3.88
N LEU A 37 7.54 -10.51 5.07
CA LEU A 37 8.28 -9.55 5.88
C LEU A 37 9.65 -10.10 6.30
N SER A 38 9.72 -11.38 6.67
CA SER A 38 11.00 -12.03 6.98
C SER A 38 11.93 -12.07 5.78
N ASP A 39 11.42 -12.32 4.56
CA ASP A 39 12.25 -12.26 3.36
C ASP A 39 12.82 -10.85 3.12
N LEU A 40 12.07 -9.80 3.44
CA LEU A 40 12.55 -8.42 3.32
C LEU A 40 13.61 -8.08 4.38
N ILE A 41 13.51 -8.68 5.58
CA ILE A 41 14.53 -8.57 6.63
C ILE A 41 15.81 -9.31 6.21
N ASP A 42 15.68 -10.56 5.77
CA ASP A 42 16.81 -11.40 5.36
C ASP A 42 17.58 -10.80 4.17
N ARG A 43 16.87 -10.09 3.28
CA ARG A 43 17.47 -9.35 2.15
C ARG A 43 18.04 -7.99 2.53
N GLY A 44 17.84 -7.53 3.77
CA GLY A 44 18.28 -6.23 4.26
C GLY A 44 17.55 -5.04 3.64
N THR A 45 16.34 -5.24 3.11
CA THR A 45 15.44 -4.15 2.70
C THR A 45 14.95 -3.40 3.93
N PHE A 46 14.63 -4.15 4.98
CA PHE A 46 14.39 -3.66 6.33
C PHE A 46 15.41 -4.28 7.27
N ASP A 47 15.94 -3.51 8.22
CA ASP A 47 16.53 -4.13 9.40
C ASP A 47 15.42 -4.57 10.38
N LEU A 48 15.81 -5.29 11.42
CA LEU A 48 14.86 -5.84 12.39
C LEU A 48 14.13 -4.74 13.20
N GLU A 49 14.83 -3.65 13.52
CA GLU A 49 14.27 -2.55 14.28
C GLU A 49 13.18 -1.84 13.47
N LEU A 50 13.48 -1.50 12.22
CA LEU A 50 12.53 -0.90 11.30
C LEU A 50 11.35 -1.83 11.02
N ALA A 51 11.60 -3.12 10.79
CA ALA A 51 10.52 -4.09 10.57
C ALA A 51 9.58 -4.18 11.78
N THR A 52 10.13 -4.16 12.99
CA THR A 52 9.35 -4.18 14.24
C THR A 52 8.55 -2.89 14.40
N TRP A 53 9.15 -1.74 14.09
CA TRP A 53 8.49 -0.45 14.16
C TRP A 53 7.32 -0.35 13.16
N LEU A 54 7.53 -0.75 11.91
CA LEU A 54 6.49 -0.86 10.87
C LEU A 54 5.38 -1.80 11.30
N MET A 55 5.72 -3.00 11.80
CA MET A 55 4.75 -3.96 12.32
C MET A 55 3.90 -3.36 13.43
N SER A 56 4.50 -2.59 14.35
CA SER A 56 3.77 -1.95 15.44
C SER A 56 2.68 -1.02 14.91
N HIS A 57 2.96 -0.22 13.88
CA HIS A 57 2.02 0.75 13.33
C HIS A 57 0.98 0.11 12.42
N VAL A 58 1.42 -0.72 11.46
CA VAL A 58 0.50 -1.35 10.50
C VAL A 58 -0.50 -2.27 11.21
N SER A 59 -0.08 -3.02 12.24
CA SER A 59 -1.00 -3.85 13.05
C SER A 59 -2.02 -3.07 13.88
N ARG A 60 -1.89 -1.74 13.97
CA ARG A 60 -2.88 -0.84 14.57
C ARG A 60 -3.75 -0.13 13.53
N GLY A 61 -3.55 -0.40 12.24
CA GLY A 61 -4.32 0.19 11.15
C GLY A 61 -3.71 1.47 10.57
N ALA A 62 -2.40 1.69 10.71
CA ALA A 62 -1.73 2.84 10.14
C ALA A 62 -1.77 2.81 8.60
N SER A 63 -2.33 3.84 7.97
CA SER A 63 -2.33 4.01 6.51
C SER A 63 -0.92 4.22 5.98
N PHE A 64 -0.60 3.68 4.81
CA PHE A 64 0.75 3.80 4.26
C PHE A 64 0.81 3.89 2.73
N ILE A 65 1.78 4.65 2.22
CA ILE A 65 2.10 4.74 0.80
C ILE A 65 3.57 4.33 0.60
N VAL A 66 3.82 3.48 -0.39
CA VAL A 66 5.18 3.09 -0.78
C VAL A 66 5.59 3.87 -2.04
N GLY A 67 6.64 4.68 -1.92
CA GLY A 67 7.21 5.49 -2.99
C GLY A 67 8.51 4.88 -3.55
N ALA A 68 8.72 5.03 -4.85
CA ALA A 68 10.01 4.87 -5.52
C ALA A 68 9.90 5.41 -6.95
N GLY A 69 10.86 6.20 -7.42
CA GLY A 69 10.89 6.74 -8.77
C GLY A 69 10.82 5.66 -9.84
N PRO A 70 11.76 4.68 -9.88
CA PRO A 70 11.74 3.63 -10.88
C PRO A 70 10.66 2.55 -10.65
N GLY A 71 10.14 1.99 -11.74
CA GLY A 71 9.39 0.73 -11.69
C GLY A 71 10.32 -0.45 -11.36
N GLY A 72 9.82 -1.48 -10.68
CA GLY A 72 10.62 -2.69 -10.38
C GLY A 72 11.54 -2.61 -9.15
N VAL A 73 11.50 -1.49 -8.42
CA VAL A 73 12.20 -1.31 -7.13
C VAL A 73 11.63 -2.21 -6.03
N GLY A 74 10.35 -2.61 -6.11
CA GLY A 74 9.72 -3.50 -5.13
C GLY A 74 8.62 -2.85 -4.29
N LYS A 75 8.01 -1.75 -4.76
CA LYS A 75 6.87 -1.09 -4.08
C LYS A 75 5.74 -2.06 -3.75
N THR A 76 5.18 -2.73 -4.77
CA THR A 76 4.11 -3.71 -4.60
C THR A 76 4.52 -4.88 -3.71
N THR A 77 5.78 -5.33 -3.79
CA THR A 77 6.31 -6.38 -2.93
C THR A 77 6.30 -5.95 -1.47
N THR A 78 6.76 -4.73 -1.19
CA THR A 78 6.77 -4.13 0.15
C THR A 78 5.37 -3.89 0.68
N MET A 79 4.51 -3.27 -0.13
CA MET A 79 3.09 -3.06 0.20
C MET A 79 2.43 -4.37 0.59
N ARG A 80 2.58 -5.42 -0.22
CA ARG A 80 1.98 -6.73 0.04
C ARG A 80 2.54 -7.40 1.29
N SER A 81 3.85 -7.29 1.52
CA SER A 81 4.47 -7.78 2.76
C SER A 81 3.85 -7.12 3.99
N LEU A 82 3.65 -5.79 3.95
CA LEU A 82 3.03 -5.05 5.05
C LEU A 82 1.53 -5.33 5.17
N LEU A 83 0.82 -5.59 4.07
CA LEU A 83 -0.60 -5.98 4.11
C LEU A 83 -0.83 -7.24 4.95
N SER A 84 0.15 -8.14 5.08
CA SER A 84 0.05 -9.30 5.97
C SER A 84 -0.05 -8.96 7.46
N LEU A 85 0.23 -7.71 7.84
CA LEU A 85 0.20 -7.21 9.21
C LEU A 85 -1.08 -6.43 9.53
N VAL A 86 -1.93 -6.18 8.54
CA VAL A 86 -3.17 -5.39 8.71
C VAL A 86 -4.11 -6.09 9.70
N PRO A 87 -4.79 -5.34 10.58
CA PRO A 87 -5.75 -5.92 11.52
C PRO A 87 -6.76 -6.82 10.82
N SER A 88 -6.94 -8.05 11.31
CA SER A 88 -7.90 -9.02 10.78
C SER A 88 -9.37 -8.58 10.84
N LYS A 89 -9.66 -7.45 11.51
CA LYS A 89 -11.00 -6.83 11.55
C LYS A 89 -11.29 -5.89 10.37
N LEU A 90 -10.28 -5.56 9.54
CA LEU A 90 -10.41 -4.68 8.39
C LEU A 90 -10.43 -5.52 7.11
N PRO A 91 -11.59 -5.69 6.45
CA PRO A 91 -11.64 -6.38 5.16
C PRO A 91 -10.86 -5.59 4.12
N PHE A 92 -10.29 -6.27 3.14
CA PHE A 92 -9.56 -5.63 2.06
C PHE A 92 -10.52 -5.20 0.97
N GLY A 93 -10.32 -4.00 0.46
CA GLY A 93 -11.00 -3.48 -0.72
C GLY A 93 -9.99 -3.01 -1.75
N ILE A 94 -10.30 -3.14 -3.04
CA ILE A 94 -9.52 -2.52 -4.11
C ILE A 94 -10.20 -1.23 -4.55
N ALA A 95 -9.50 -0.11 -4.44
CA ALA A 95 -9.96 1.13 -5.02
C ALA A 95 -9.86 1.06 -6.54
N LEU A 96 -11.01 1.06 -7.21
CA LEU A 96 -11.11 1.07 -8.67
C LEU A 96 -11.65 2.42 -9.12
N PRO A 97 -11.10 3.02 -10.19
CA PRO A 97 -11.62 4.26 -10.76
C PRO A 97 -13.13 4.22 -10.97
N GLU A 98 -13.80 5.33 -10.72
CA GLU A 98 -15.25 5.53 -10.83
C GLU A 98 -16.11 4.66 -9.90
N LYS A 99 -15.48 3.86 -9.02
CA LYS A 99 -16.16 2.91 -8.12
C LYS A 99 -15.80 3.13 -6.65
N ILE A 100 -15.12 4.22 -6.30
CA ILE A 100 -14.68 4.45 -4.93
C ILE A 100 -15.84 4.93 -4.07
N ALA A 101 -16.55 5.96 -4.53
CA ALA A 101 -17.69 6.53 -3.83
C ALA A 101 -18.75 5.47 -3.47
N ASN A 102 -19.14 5.44 -2.19
CA ASN A 102 -20.21 4.61 -1.63
C ASN A 102 -20.01 3.08 -1.71
N THR A 103 -18.85 2.60 -2.18
CA THR A 103 -18.59 1.16 -2.26
C THR A 103 -18.24 0.56 -0.90
N TYR A 104 -17.54 1.34 -0.07
CA TYR A 104 -17.12 0.91 1.25
C TYR A 104 -17.89 1.71 2.30
N THR A 105 -18.74 1.03 3.08
CA THR A 105 -19.67 1.66 4.04
C THR A 105 -19.37 1.34 5.50
N SER A 106 -18.31 0.58 5.75
CA SER A 106 -17.78 0.22 7.06
C SER A 106 -16.26 0.21 7.01
N PRO A 107 -15.51 0.30 8.12
CA PRO A 107 -14.05 0.33 8.09
C PRO A 107 -13.43 -0.85 7.32
N HIS A 108 -12.52 -0.54 6.39
CA HIS A 108 -11.79 -1.48 5.53
C HIS A 108 -10.34 -1.02 5.38
N CYS A 109 -9.46 -1.92 4.92
CA CYS A 109 -8.17 -1.56 4.34
C CYS A 109 -8.34 -1.43 2.82
N ILE A 110 -8.34 -0.20 2.33
CA ILE A 110 -8.58 0.11 0.92
C ILE A 110 -7.24 0.27 0.21
N ILE A 111 -7.04 -0.54 -0.82
CA ILE A 111 -5.79 -0.69 -1.53
C ILE A 111 -5.93 -0.07 -2.92
N SER A 112 -5.08 0.90 -3.22
CA SER A 112 -4.80 1.33 -4.58
C SER A 112 -3.55 0.63 -5.10
N HIS A 113 -3.59 0.14 -6.34
CA HIS A 113 -2.41 -0.46 -6.96
C HIS A 113 -1.32 0.59 -7.22
N GLU A 114 -1.73 1.78 -7.68
CA GLU A 114 -0.83 2.90 -7.99
C GLU A 114 -1.64 4.22 -7.96
N LEU A 115 -1.03 5.26 -7.39
CA LEU A 115 -1.51 6.64 -7.42
C LEU A 115 -0.72 7.39 -8.49
N SER A 116 -1.32 7.62 -9.66
CA SER A 116 -0.60 8.17 -10.82
C SER A 116 -1.55 8.65 -11.91
N ASP A 117 -1.14 9.69 -12.64
CA ASP A 117 -1.79 10.21 -13.85
C ASP A 117 -1.64 9.30 -15.08
N HIS A 118 -0.89 8.21 -14.96
CA HIS A 118 -0.66 7.27 -16.05
C HIS A 118 -1.88 6.39 -16.33
N ARG A 119 -2.05 5.99 -17.60
CA ARG A 119 -3.28 5.37 -18.14
C ARG A 119 -3.47 3.84 -18.02
N PRO A 120 -2.75 3.03 -17.21
CA PRO A 120 -3.21 1.67 -16.96
C PRO A 120 -4.60 1.66 -16.30
N PRO A 121 -5.47 0.70 -16.62
CA PRO A 121 -6.76 0.57 -15.93
C PRO A 121 -6.51 0.29 -14.43
N GLY A 122 -7.11 1.11 -13.57
CA GLY A 122 -7.03 0.94 -12.10
C GLY A 122 -6.20 1.98 -11.35
N TYR A 123 -5.50 2.88 -12.04
CA TYR A 123 -4.70 3.93 -11.39
C TYR A 123 -5.60 5.08 -10.93
N LEU A 124 -5.31 5.63 -9.75
CA LEU A 124 -6.12 6.69 -9.17
C LEU A 124 -5.48 8.04 -9.41
N TRP A 125 -6.24 8.96 -10.01
CA TRP A 125 -5.87 10.34 -10.22
C TRP A 125 -7.10 11.25 -10.21
N GLY A 126 -6.88 12.56 -10.06
CA GLY A 126 -7.92 13.57 -10.06
C GLY A 126 -9.02 13.28 -9.04
N GLN A 127 -10.24 13.09 -9.54
CA GLN A 127 -11.42 12.86 -8.70
C GLN A 127 -11.32 11.54 -7.93
N ASP A 128 -10.86 10.46 -8.57
CA ASP A 128 -10.73 9.15 -7.91
C ASP A 128 -9.71 9.20 -6.77
N LEU A 129 -8.61 9.95 -6.94
CA LEU A 129 -7.63 10.14 -5.87
C LEU A 129 -8.26 10.86 -4.68
N ARG A 130 -9.00 11.94 -4.92
CA ARG A 130 -9.69 12.67 -3.84
C ARG A 130 -10.70 11.79 -3.11
N GLU A 131 -11.46 10.99 -3.84
CA GLU A 131 -12.41 10.03 -3.24
C GLU A 131 -11.71 8.99 -2.40
N PHE A 132 -10.56 8.47 -2.86
CA PHE A 132 -9.74 7.53 -2.09
C PHE A 132 -9.26 8.13 -0.77
N PHE A 133 -8.74 9.35 -0.78
CA PHE A 133 -8.30 10.03 0.44
C PHE A 133 -9.45 10.39 1.38
N ASN A 134 -10.63 10.69 0.83
CA ASN A 134 -11.83 10.99 1.62
C ASN A 134 -12.33 9.78 2.45
N LEU A 135 -11.95 8.55 2.07
CA LEU A 135 -12.27 7.36 2.86
C LEU A 135 -11.58 7.36 4.24
N SER A 136 -10.48 8.09 4.41
CA SER A 136 -9.83 8.22 5.73
C SER A 136 -10.78 8.79 6.79
N GLU A 137 -11.66 9.73 6.42
CA GLU A 137 -12.63 10.36 7.32
C GLU A 137 -13.70 9.38 7.84
N GLN A 138 -13.85 8.23 7.18
CA GLN A 138 -14.80 7.17 7.54
C GLN A 138 -14.12 6.04 8.32
N GLY A 139 -12.86 6.22 8.73
CA GLY A 139 -12.09 5.24 9.50
C GLY A 139 -11.49 4.12 8.65
N HIS A 140 -11.42 4.30 7.31
CA HIS A 140 -10.70 3.37 6.45
C HIS A 140 -9.19 3.54 6.61
N MET A 141 -8.49 2.41 6.55
CA MET A 141 -7.04 2.38 6.35
C MET A 141 -6.76 2.47 4.86
N LEU A 142 -5.84 3.35 4.46
CA LEU A 142 -5.49 3.60 3.06
C LEU A 142 -4.10 3.05 2.75
N VAL A 143 -4.00 2.29 1.66
CA VAL A 143 -2.76 1.68 1.20
C VAL A 143 -2.55 1.97 -0.28
N GLY A 144 -1.36 2.43 -0.68
CA GLY A 144 -1.06 2.73 -2.07
C GLY A 144 0.42 2.62 -2.45
N ASN A 145 0.70 2.62 -3.76
CA ASN A 145 2.04 2.81 -4.31
C ASN A 145 2.09 4.09 -5.14
N MET A 146 3.28 4.67 -5.26
CA MET A 146 3.47 5.88 -6.05
C MET A 146 4.87 5.96 -6.67
N HIS A 147 4.96 6.58 -7.85
CA HIS A 147 6.21 6.87 -8.54
C HIS A 147 6.79 8.22 -8.12
N VAL A 148 7.29 8.27 -6.89
CA VAL A 148 7.93 9.44 -6.24
C VAL A 148 9.13 8.99 -5.43
N ASP A 149 10.16 9.83 -5.33
CA ASP A 149 11.39 9.53 -4.62
C ASP A 149 11.45 10.09 -3.20
N ASP A 150 10.57 11.04 -2.85
CA ASP A 150 10.50 11.68 -1.54
C ASP A 150 9.09 12.22 -1.18
N LEU A 151 8.98 12.77 0.04
CA LEU A 151 7.73 13.30 0.58
C LEU A 151 7.27 14.58 -0.12
N ASP A 152 8.20 15.41 -0.59
CA ASP A 152 7.87 16.68 -1.25
C ASP A 152 7.22 16.42 -2.62
N GLU A 153 7.73 15.45 -3.37
CA GLU A 153 7.11 14.98 -4.61
C GLU A 153 5.74 14.34 -4.35
N ALA A 154 5.62 13.51 -3.30
CA ALA A 154 4.35 12.92 -2.90
C ALA A 154 3.31 14.02 -2.56
N HIS A 155 3.71 15.02 -1.79
CA HIS A 155 2.88 16.16 -1.43
C HIS A 155 2.48 16.99 -2.65
N SER A 156 3.42 17.33 -3.54
CA SER A 156 3.12 18.12 -4.75
C SER A 156 2.12 17.39 -5.66
N GLN A 157 2.28 16.09 -5.83
CA GLN A 157 1.33 15.31 -6.63
C GLN A 157 -0.02 15.13 -5.94
N ILE A 158 -0.07 14.79 -4.66
CA ILE A 158 -1.33 14.52 -3.94
C ILE A 158 -2.09 15.81 -3.63
N CYS A 159 -1.44 16.80 -3.02
CA CYS A 159 -2.08 18.03 -2.58
C CYS A 159 -2.15 19.08 -3.68
N GLU A 160 -1.04 19.40 -4.34
CA GLU A 160 -1.02 20.54 -5.29
C GLU A 160 -1.67 20.17 -6.63
N SER A 161 -1.32 19.00 -7.18
CA SER A 161 -1.82 18.58 -8.50
C SER A 161 -3.24 18.03 -8.43
N ASN A 162 -3.59 17.30 -7.36
CA ASN A 162 -4.89 16.64 -7.24
C ASN A 162 -5.86 17.32 -6.25
N ASN A 163 -5.42 18.36 -5.55
CA ASN A 163 -6.23 19.12 -4.60
C ASN A 163 -6.76 18.26 -3.44
N VAL A 164 -6.00 17.24 -3.00
CA VAL A 164 -6.30 16.54 -1.75
C VAL A 164 -5.99 17.47 -0.57
N PRO A 165 -6.95 17.72 0.34
CA PRO A 165 -6.71 18.53 1.53
C PRO A 165 -5.53 18.02 2.37
N LEU A 166 -4.71 18.93 2.89
CA LEU A 166 -3.54 18.57 3.71
C LEU A 166 -3.90 17.70 4.92
N ILE A 167 -5.08 17.89 5.50
CA ILE A 167 -5.56 17.06 6.61
C ILE A 167 -5.77 15.59 6.20
N GLN A 168 -6.26 15.35 4.97
CA GLN A 168 -6.41 14.00 4.44
C GLN A 168 -5.06 13.42 3.98
N PHE A 169 -4.15 14.25 3.47
CA PHE A 169 -2.77 13.80 3.21
C PHE A 169 -2.09 13.29 4.48
N ARG A 170 -2.23 14.01 5.61
CA ARG A 170 -1.68 13.64 6.92
C ARG A 170 -2.31 12.39 7.53
N SER A 171 -3.47 11.95 7.04
CA SER A 171 -4.06 10.67 7.46
C SER A 171 -3.29 9.47 6.93
N ILE A 172 -2.36 9.66 5.99
CA ILE A 172 -1.35 8.66 5.64
C ILE A 172 -0.26 8.72 6.70
N ASN A 173 -0.22 7.68 7.54
CA ASN A 173 0.69 7.65 8.67
C ASN A 173 2.13 7.36 8.26
N LEU A 174 2.35 6.62 7.17
CA LEU A 174 3.67 6.18 6.74
C LEU A 174 3.88 6.43 5.24
N PHE A 175 4.89 7.22 4.91
CA PHE A 175 5.44 7.28 3.54
C PHE A 175 6.77 6.55 3.53
N ILE A 176 6.85 5.45 2.76
CA ILE A 176 8.01 4.55 2.75
C ILE A 176 8.68 4.63 1.38
N PHE A 177 9.88 5.20 1.33
CA PHE A 177 10.61 5.39 0.07
C PHE A 177 11.67 4.32 -0.11
N LEU A 178 11.60 3.59 -1.21
CA LEU A 178 12.52 2.51 -1.55
C LEU A 178 13.49 2.95 -2.64
N ARG A 179 14.71 2.41 -2.57
CA ARG A 179 15.71 2.55 -3.64
C ARG A 179 16.41 1.21 -3.89
N VAL A 180 17.11 1.14 -5.02
CA VAL A 180 18.04 0.04 -5.31
C VAL A 180 19.46 0.59 -5.21
N GLU A 181 20.29 -0.09 -4.43
CA GLU A 181 21.67 0.32 -4.18
C GLU A 181 22.46 0.35 -5.48
N GLY A 182 23.12 1.48 -5.76
CA GLY A 182 23.96 1.66 -6.96
C GLY A 182 23.21 1.98 -8.25
N GLU A 183 21.89 2.12 -8.23
CA GLU A 183 21.10 2.54 -9.40
C GLU A 183 21.01 4.07 -9.51
N ASP A 184 21.06 4.58 -10.73
CA ASP A 184 20.87 6.01 -11.04
C ASP A 184 19.39 6.39 -10.98
N HIS A 185 19.10 7.60 -10.49
CA HIS A 185 17.78 8.24 -10.46
C HIS A 185 17.16 8.37 -11.86
N SER A 186 17.97 8.40 -12.92
CA SER A 186 17.48 8.47 -14.30
C SER A 186 16.85 7.16 -14.81
N THR A 187 17.09 6.03 -14.14
CA THR A 187 16.59 4.71 -14.54
C THR A 187 15.07 4.63 -14.34
N ARG A 188 14.30 4.47 -15.41
CA ARG A 188 12.83 4.36 -15.30
C ARG A 188 12.33 3.00 -14.81
N ARG A 189 13.09 1.93 -15.02
CA ARG A 189 12.69 0.57 -14.65
C ARG A 189 13.87 -0.32 -14.33
N ILE A 190 13.78 -1.04 -13.22
CA ILE A 190 14.77 -1.98 -12.72
C ILE A 190 14.26 -3.40 -12.98
N ASN A 191 15.00 -4.15 -13.79
CA ASN A 191 14.74 -5.57 -14.06
C ASN A 191 15.92 -6.44 -13.57
N ASN A 192 16.44 -6.13 -12.39
CA ASN A 192 17.51 -6.89 -11.75
C ASN A 192 17.01 -7.48 -10.42
N PRO A 193 16.65 -8.78 -10.37
CA PRO A 193 16.19 -9.42 -9.15
C PRO A 193 17.27 -9.50 -8.05
N SER A 194 18.55 -9.63 -8.42
CA SER A 194 19.66 -9.74 -7.47
C SER A 194 20.13 -8.40 -6.90
N ALA A 195 19.66 -7.28 -7.45
CA ALA A 195 20.01 -5.97 -6.94
C ALA A 195 19.48 -5.77 -5.50
N ARG A 196 20.32 -5.19 -4.65
CA ARG A 196 19.96 -4.92 -3.26
C ARG A 196 18.96 -3.77 -3.21
N ARG A 197 17.80 -4.04 -2.62
CA ARG A 197 16.75 -3.04 -2.37
C ARG A 197 16.90 -2.57 -0.93
N ILE A 198 16.79 -1.27 -0.72
CA ILE A 198 16.93 -0.65 0.60
C ILE A 198 15.79 0.33 0.83
N THR A 199 15.45 0.52 2.09
CA THR A 199 14.63 1.65 2.51
C THR A 199 15.51 2.89 2.55
N ASN A 200 15.17 3.91 1.76
CA ASN A 200 15.91 5.18 1.72
C ASN A 200 15.49 6.06 2.90
N GLU A 201 14.20 6.36 2.97
CA GLU A 201 13.61 7.26 3.97
C GLU A 201 12.20 6.80 4.33
N ILE A 202 11.80 7.07 5.56
CA ILE A 202 10.42 6.90 6.01
C ILE A 202 9.98 8.15 6.77
N TYR A 203 8.80 8.64 6.42
CA TYR A 203 8.16 9.74 7.11
C TYR A 203 6.94 9.23 7.86
N TYR A 204 6.75 9.73 9.08
CA TYR A 204 5.66 9.37 9.96
C TYR A 204 4.77 10.57 10.29
N SER A 205 3.46 10.35 10.28
CA SER A 205 2.43 11.29 10.73
C SER A 205 1.50 10.60 11.73
N ASP A 206 1.17 11.30 12.82
CA ASP A 206 0.20 10.85 13.83
C ASP A 206 -1.25 11.21 13.48
N GLY A 207 -1.48 11.93 12.37
CA GLY A 207 -2.78 12.34 11.85
C GLY A 207 -3.05 13.81 12.04
#